data_AF-A0A6L9LFT8-F1
#
_entry.id   AF-A0A6L9LFT8-F1
#
_cell.length_a   1.000
_cell.length_b   1.000
_cell.length_c   1.000
_cell.angle_alpha   90.00
_cell.angle_beta   90.00
_cell.angle_gamma   90.00
#
_symmetry.space_group_name_H-M   'P 1'
#
loop_
_entity.id
_entity.type
_entity.pdbx_description
1 polymer ?
#
loop_
_entity_poly.entity_id
_entity_poly.type
_entity_poly.pdbx_seq_one_letter_code
_entity_poly.pdbx_strand_id
1 'polypeptide(L)'
;MRSIPSLQDATTLTNELQAFQEKAKTVIIQLYQKNVRDHKGNVLPEVFLTEEWEWEGATFNALTEQGLAYISNGETLELFTWDELDAESLVEVVHILEDKDFD
;
A
#
# COMPACT_ATOMS: atom_id res chain seq x y z
N MET A 1 -0.50 33.03 -24.03
CA MET A 1 0.52 31.99 -24.27
C MET A 1 0.61 31.14 -23.03
N ARG A 2 0.33 29.83 -23.10
CA ARG A 2 0.62 28.92 -21.99
C ARG A 2 2.11 28.58 -22.08
N SER A 3 2.89 28.98 -21.07
CA SER A 3 4.29 28.60 -20.97
C SER A 3 4.39 27.09 -20.85
N ILE A 4 5.17 26.46 -21.72
CA ILE A 4 5.51 25.04 -21.61
C ILE A 4 6.43 24.92 -20.40
N PRO A 5 6.13 24.03 -19.43
CA PRO A 5 7.03 23.79 -18.29
C PRO A 5 8.43 23.47 -18.80
N SER A 6 9.47 24.02 -18.16
CA SER A 6 10.83 23.69 -18.56
C SER A 6 11.11 22.22 -18.24
N LEU A 7 12.00 21.57 -19.00
CA LEU A 7 12.44 20.19 -18.72
C LEU A 7 12.99 20.03 -17.29
N GLN A 8 13.51 21.12 -16.72
CA GLN A 8 14.02 21.20 -15.35
C GLN A 8 12.90 21.13 -14.31
N ASP A 9 11.74 21.72 -14.60
CA ASP A 9 10.55 21.66 -13.74
C ASP A 9 9.94 20.26 -13.74
N ALA A 10 9.85 19.62 -14.92
CA ALA A 10 9.35 18.25 -15.03
C ALA A 10 10.23 17.24 -14.28
N THR A 11 11.56 17.36 -14.40
CA THR A 11 12.51 16.49 -13.68
C THR A 11 12.41 16.67 -12.17
N THR A 12 12.24 17.92 -11.70
CA THR A 12 12.05 18.21 -10.27
C THR A 12 10.79 17.53 -9.74
N LEU A 13 9.66 17.66 -10.43
CA LEU A 13 8.41 17.02 -10.04
C LEU A 13 8.51 15.49 -10.01
N THR A 14 9.20 14.88 -10.98
CA THR A 14 9.42 13.42 -10.99
C THR A 14 10.25 12.98 -9.78
N ASN A 15 11.31 13.71 -9.44
CA ASN A 15 12.14 13.38 -8.28
C ASN A 15 11.38 13.55 -6.97
N GLU A 16 10.56 14.60 -6.85
CA GLU A 16 9.72 14.82 -5.68
C GLU A 16 8.68 13.72 -5.49
N LEU A 17 8.04 13.29 -6.59
CA LEU A 17 7.09 12.17 -6.57
C LEU A 17 7.77 10.88 -6.13
N GLN A 18 8.94 10.57 -6.69
CA GLN A 18 9.69 9.36 -6.32
C GLN A 18 10.08 9.40 -4.83
N ALA A 19 10.59 10.54 -4.35
CA ALA A 19 10.96 10.70 -2.95
C ALA A 19 9.75 10.59 -2.01
N PHE A 20 8.57 11.05 -2.45
CA PHE A 20 7.33 10.85 -1.71
C PHE A 20 6.94 9.38 -1.64
N GLN A 21 6.93 8.67 -2.77
CA GLN A 21 6.60 7.24 -2.82
C GLN A 21 7.56 6.41 -1.94
N GLU A 22 8.87 6.68 -1.98
CA GLU A 22 9.85 6.01 -1.11
C GLU A 22 9.55 6.21 0.39
N LYS A 23 9.15 7.42 0.78
CA LYS A 23 8.74 7.72 2.16
C LYS A 23 7.45 7.00 2.53
N ALA A 24 6.45 7.01 1.67
CA ALA A 24 5.18 6.31 1.90
C ALA A 24 5.41 4.80 2.12
N LYS A 25 6.20 4.15 1.25
CA LYS A 25 6.59 2.74 1.40
C LYS A 25 7.28 2.45 2.74
N THR A 26 8.19 3.34 3.16
CA THR A 26 8.86 3.21 4.46
C THR A 26 7.87 3.28 5.61
N VAL A 27 6.90 4.21 5.54
CA VAL A 27 5.84 4.35 6.56
C VAL A 27 4.95 3.11 6.58
N ILE A 28 4.52 2.60 5.42
CA ILE A 28 3.73 1.37 5.29
C ILE A 28 4.42 0.21 6.01
N ILE A 29 5.70 -0.05 5.73
CA ILE A 29 6.45 -1.15 6.36
C ILE A 29 6.50 -0.99 7.88
N GLN A 30 6.73 0.24 8.37
CA GLN A 30 6.78 0.52 9.81
C GLN A 30 5.42 0.32 10.48
N LEU A 31 4.34 0.82 9.88
CA LEU A 31 2.99 0.67 10.41
C LEU A 31 2.53 -0.78 10.36
N TYR A 32 2.82 -1.50 9.28
CA TYR A 32 2.54 -2.92 9.15
C TYR A 32 3.19 -3.71 10.29
N GLN A 33 4.50 -3.55 10.48
CA GLN A 33 5.21 -4.22 11.58
C GLN A 33 4.69 -3.81 12.96
N LYS A 34 4.15 -2.60 13.11
CA LYS A 34 3.63 -2.11 14.38
C LYS A 34 2.26 -2.71 14.68
N ASN A 35 1.34 -2.69 13.71
CA ASN A 35 -0.09 -2.87 13.92
C ASN A 35 -0.60 -4.24 13.46
N VAL A 36 0.10 -4.92 12.56
CA VAL A 36 -0.33 -6.21 12.00
C VAL A 36 0.33 -7.35 12.77
N ARG A 37 -0.29 -7.79 13.87
CA ARG A 37 0.25 -8.80 14.78
C ARG A 37 -0.74 -9.91 15.14
N ASP A 38 -0.22 -11.09 15.45
CA ASP A 38 -1.02 -12.18 16.03
C ASP A 38 -1.30 -11.95 17.52
N HIS A 39 -2.17 -12.79 18.10
CA HIS A 39 -2.48 -12.78 19.54
C HIS A 39 -1.28 -13.03 20.47
N LYS A 40 -0.11 -13.39 19.93
CA LYS A 40 1.15 -13.56 20.67
C LYS A 40 2.09 -12.36 20.46
N GLY A 41 1.68 -11.36 19.68
CA GLY A 41 2.46 -10.18 19.35
C GLY A 41 3.48 -10.38 18.23
N ASN A 42 3.46 -11.49 17.48
CA ASN A 42 4.32 -11.68 16.31
C ASN A 42 3.74 -10.96 15.10
N VAL A 43 4.58 -10.39 14.24
CA VAL A 43 4.11 -9.78 12.98
C VAL A 43 3.51 -10.87 12.10
N LEU A 44 2.29 -10.65 11.61
CA LEU A 44 1.66 -11.56 10.64
C LEU A 44 2.20 -11.22 9.25
N PRO A 45 2.63 -12.20 8.43
CA PRO A 45 3.15 -11.94 7.09
C PRO A 45 2.06 -11.57 6.06
N GLU A 46 0.80 -11.90 6.36
CA GLU A 46 -0.37 -11.63 5.53
C GLU A 46 -1.63 -11.48 6.41
N VAL A 47 -2.46 -10.46 6.12
CA VAL A 47 -3.74 -10.19 6.79
C VAL A 47 -4.81 -9.75 5.80
N PHE A 48 -6.00 -10.34 5.91
CA PHE A 48 -7.15 -10.02 5.07
C PHE A 48 -7.77 -8.66 5.40
N LEU A 49 -8.11 -7.90 4.37
CA LEU A 49 -8.89 -6.68 4.50
C LEU A 49 -10.36 -7.01 4.27
N THR A 50 -11.15 -6.92 5.34
CA THR A 50 -12.54 -7.37 5.33
C THR A 50 -13.56 -6.32 4.85
N GLU A 51 -13.21 -5.03 4.79
CA GLU A 51 -14.24 -3.97 4.67
C GLU A 51 -14.00 -2.83 3.66
N GLU A 52 -12.79 -2.52 3.20
CA GLU A 52 -12.56 -1.21 2.55
C GLU A 52 -12.02 -1.20 1.11
N TRP A 53 -11.54 -2.29 0.53
CA TRP A 53 -10.79 -2.19 -0.73
C TRP A 53 -11.50 -2.63 -2.01
N GLU A 54 -12.80 -2.33 -2.05
CA GLU A 54 -13.76 -2.58 -3.14
C GLU A 54 -14.25 -4.02 -3.33
N TRP A 55 -15.55 -4.15 -3.09
CA TRP A 55 -16.39 -5.32 -3.29
C TRP A 55 -16.84 -5.38 -4.75
N GLU A 56 -16.00 -5.86 -5.66
CA GLU A 56 -16.46 -6.42 -6.94
C GLU A 56 -16.39 -7.95 -6.87
N GLY A 57 -17.37 -8.54 -6.17
CA GLY A 57 -17.70 -9.96 -6.29
C GLY A 57 -16.67 -10.92 -5.70
N ALA A 58 -16.86 -11.25 -4.42
CA ALA A 58 -16.30 -12.45 -3.77
C ALA A 58 -14.76 -12.60 -3.77
N THR A 59 -14.02 -11.50 -3.74
CA THR A 59 -12.56 -11.53 -3.65
C THR A 59 -12.02 -10.57 -2.61
N PHE A 60 -10.97 -10.97 -1.88
CA PHE A 60 -10.41 -10.21 -0.77
C PHE A 60 -9.01 -9.71 -1.14
N ASN A 61 -8.74 -8.43 -0.85
CA ASN A 61 -7.39 -7.90 -0.84
C ASN A 61 -6.75 -8.21 0.52
N ALA A 62 -5.51 -8.68 0.52
CA ALA A 62 -4.73 -8.91 1.72
C ALA A 62 -3.55 -7.94 1.76
N LEU A 63 -3.30 -7.37 2.93
CA LEU A 63 -2.03 -6.70 3.22
C LEU A 63 -0.99 -7.77 3.50
N THR A 64 0.13 -7.72 2.79
CA THR A 64 1.30 -8.56 3.06
C THR A 64 2.47 -7.66 3.43
N GLU A 65 3.55 -8.22 3.98
CA GLU A 65 4.79 -7.45 4.20
C GLU A 65 5.38 -6.86 2.88
N GLN A 66 5.08 -7.49 1.75
CA GLN A 66 5.69 -7.19 0.44
C GLN A 66 4.82 -6.30 -0.45
N GLY A 67 3.53 -6.17 -0.14
CA GLY A 67 2.56 -5.57 -1.06
C GLY A 67 1.12 -5.99 -0.77
N LEU A 68 0.28 -5.82 -1.79
CA LEU A 68 -1.13 -6.18 -1.79
C LEU A 68 -1.34 -7.46 -2.57
N ALA A 69 -1.95 -8.44 -1.93
CA ALA A 69 -2.30 -9.68 -2.59
C ALA A 69 -3.81 -9.72 -2.89
N TYR A 70 -4.15 -10.09 -4.12
CA TYR A 70 -5.50 -10.46 -4.52
C TYR A 70 -5.68 -11.96 -4.29
N ILE A 71 -6.59 -12.34 -3.39
CA ILE A 71 -6.74 -13.75 -2.96
C ILE A 71 -8.17 -14.24 -3.20
N SER A 72 -8.30 -15.36 -3.91
CA SER A 72 -9.57 -16.06 -4.13
C SER A 72 -9.43 -17.55 -3.81
N ASN A 73 -10.39 -18.12 -3.08
CA ASN A 73 -10.38 -19.53 -2.65
C ASN A 73 -9.08 -19.98 -1.93
N GLY A 74 -8.40 -19.05 -1.24
CA GLY A 74 -7.13 -19.32 -0.55
C GLY A 74 -5.90 -19.35 -1.45
N GLU A 75 -6.03 -18.99 -2.73
CA GLU A 75 -4.92 -18.86 -3.67
C GLU A 75 -4.63 -17.39 -3.96
N THR A 76 -3.37 -16.99 -3.89
CA THR A 76 -2.89 -15.69 -4.36
C THR A 76 -2.95 -15.67 -5.89
N LEU A 77 -3.89 -14.90 -6.42
CA LEU A 77 -4.05 -14.73 -7.86
C LEU A 77 -3.11 -13.66 -8.40
N GLU A 78 -2.87 -12.60 -7.62
CA GLU A 78 -1.99 -11.49 -8.00
C GLU A 78 -1.34 -10.89 -6.75
N LEU A 79 -0.11 -10.41 -6.89
CA LEU A 79 0.64 -9.68 -5.85
C LEU A 79 1.15 -8.37 -6.46
N PHE A 80 0.66 -7.25 -5.96
CA PHE A 80 1.14 -5.91 -6.27
C PHE A 80 2.11 -5.48 -5.18
N THR A 81 3.40 -5.47 -5.51
CA THR A 81 4.43 -4.97 -4.60
C THR A 81 4.23 -3.48 -4.33
N TRP A 82 4.77 -2.99 -3.21
CA TRP A 82 4.73 -1.55 -2.91
C TRP A 82 5.33 -0.66 -4.00
N ASP A 83 6.26 -1.20 -4.81
CA ASP A 83 6.89 -0.50 -5.93
C ASP A 83 5.99 -0.37 -7.16
N GLU A 84 4.96 -1.22 -7.26
CA GLU A 84 4.00 -1.23 -8.37
C GLU A 84 2.79 -0.34 -8.10
N LEU A 85 2.62 0.13 -6.86
CA LEU A 85 1.52 1.02 -6.48
C LEU A 85 1.80 2.47 -6.84
N ASP A 86 0.75 3.16 -7.29
CA ASP A 86 0.79 4.60 -7.47
C ASP A 86 0.75 5.35 -6.11
N ALA A 87 0.98 6.66 -6.17
CA ALA A 87 1.05 7.49 -4.96
C ALA A 87 -0.28 7.53 -4.18
N GLU A 88 -1.42 7.43 -4.86
CA GLU A 88 -2.75 7.45 -4.24
C GLU A 88 -2.98 6.15 -3.45
N SER A 89 -2.73 5.02 -4.09
CA SER A 89 -2.84 3.69 -3.48
C SER A 89 -1.90 3.54 -2.27
N LEU A 90 -0.67 4.06 -2.36
CA LEU A 90 0.28 4.06 -1.24
C LEU A 90 -0.25 4.86 -0.03
N VAL A 91 -0.88 6.01 -0.26
CA VAL A 91 -1.47 6.82 0.82
C VAL A 91 -2.66 6.12 1.44
N GLU A 92 -3.49 5.47 0.64
CA GLU A 92 -4.62 4.67 1.13
C GLU A 92 -4.15 3.54 2.05
N VAL A 93 -3.09 2.81 1.67
CA VAL A 93 -2.48 1.77 2.52
C VAL A 93 -2.04 2.35 3.86
N VAL A 94 -1.41 3.54 3.86
CA VAL A 94 -1.00 4.22 5.10
C VAL A 94 -2.21 4.48 5.98
N HIS A 95 -3.28 5.07 5.45
CA HIS A 95 -4.49 5.35 6.23
C HIS A 95 -5.11 4.08 6.81
N ILE A 96 -5.21 2.99 6.02
CA ILE A 96 -5.73 1.70 6.51
C ILE A 96 -4.91 1.21 7.69
N LEU A 97 -3.58 1.23 7.55
CA LEU A 97 -2.68 0.78 8.62
C LEU A 97 -2.70 1.70 9.84
N GLU A 98 -3.03 2.98 9.70
CA GLU A 98 -3.19 3.92 10.83
C GLU A 98 -4.53 3.79 11.55
N ASP A 99 -5.61 3.51 10.81
CA ASP A 99 -6.99 3.51 11.34
C ASP A 99 -7.45 2.13 11.84
N LYS A 100 -6.89 1.04 11.30
CA LYS A 100 -7.31 -0.32 11.71
C LYS A 100 -6.62 -0.82 12.96
N ASP A 101 -7.44 -1.19 13.93
CA ASP A 101 -7.09 -2.18 14.95
C ASP A 101 -7.24 -3.59 14.35
N PHE A 102 -6.12 -4.30 14.19
CA PHE A 102 -6.07 -5.67 13.65
C PHE A 102 -6.21 -6.75 14.75
N ASP A 103 -6.96 -6.43 15.82
CA ASP A 103 -7.13 -7.25 17.04
C ASP A 103 -7.88 -8.58 16.83
#